data_AF-A0A941DRV4-F1
#
_entry.id   AF-A0A941DRV4-F1
#
_cell.length_a   1.000
_cell.length_b   1.000
_cell.length_c   1.000
_cell.angle_alpha   90.00
_cell.angle_beta   90.00
_cell.angle_gamma   90.00
#
_symmetry.space_group_name_H-M   'P 1'
#
loop_
_entity.id
_entity.type
_entity.pdbx_description
1 polymer ?
#
loop_
_entity_poly.entity_id
_entity_poly.type
_entity_poly.pdbx_seq_one_letter_code
_entity_poly.pdbx_strand_id
1 'polypeptide(L)'
;DGLTLLKGIREAGKSNPVLILSALTSIDERVSGLRGGGDDYLTKPFAFSELLARCEALLRRSSAIREETQELWIADLRLDLRSRKADRAGKAIN
;
A
#
# COMPACT_ATOMS: atom_id res chain seq x y z
N ASP A 1 21.49 -1.29 0.36
CA ASP A 1 20.73 -2.05 1.37
C ASP A 1 19.23 -1.89 1.10
N GLY A 2 18.45 -2.96 1.28
CA GLY A 2 17.02 -2.99 0.97
C GLY A 2 16.17 -2.08 1.86
N LEU A 3 16.56 -1.89 3.13
CA LEU A 3 15.87 -0.98 4.04
C LEU A 3 16.08 0.50 3.65
N THR A 4 17.28 0.87 3.20
CA THR A 4 17.54 2.23 2.68
C THR A 4 16.72 2.52 1.43
N LEU A 5 16.58 1.54 0.53
CA LEU A 5 15.72 1.67 -0.66
C LEU A 5 14.26 1.89 -0.26
N LEU A 6 13.77 1.10 0.71
CA LEU A 6 12.41 1.23 1.23
C LEU A 6 12.15 2.63 1.81
N LYS A 7 13.07 3.16 2.62
CA LYS A 7 12.98 4.53 3.14
C LYS A 7 12.84 5.55 2.01
N GLY A 8 13.71 5.48 0.98
CA GLY A 8 13.63 6.40 -0.16
C GLY A 8 12.31 6.28 -0.95
N ILE A 9 11.75 5.08 -1.08
CA ILE A 9 10.43 4.86 -1.70
C ILE A 9 9.33 5.54 -0.88
N ARG A 10 9.38 5.44 0.44
CA ARG A 10 8.40 6.07 1.34
C ARG A 10 8.53 7.60 1.35
N GLU A 11 9.76 8.12 1.38
CA GLU A 11 10.04 9.56 1.26
C GLU A 11 9.54 10.14 -0.06
N ALA A 12 9.54 9.35 -1.14
CA ALA A 12 8.93 9.71 -2.42
C ALA A 12 7.39 9.61 -2.46
N GLY A 13 6.72 9.39 -1.31
CA GLY A 13 5.27 9.33 -1.19
C GLY A 13 4.62 8.07 -1.78
N LYS A 14 5.40 7.02 -2.08
CA LYS A 14 4.86 5.79 -2.66
C LYS A 14 4.37 4.84 -1.58
N SER A 15 3.10 4.45 -1.66
CA SER A 15 2.40 3.57 -0.70
C SER A 15 2.23 2.12 -1.19
N ASN A 16 3.00 1.70 -2.21
CA ASN A 16 2.98 0.31 -2.68
C ASN A 16 3.21 -0.67 -1.50
N PRO A 17 2.45 -1.77 -1.41
CA PRO A 17 2.68 -2.78 -0.37
C PRO A 17 4.06 -3.42 -0.50
N VAL A 18 4.74 -3.61 0.63
CA VAL A 18 6.10 -4.17 0.70
C VAL A 18 6.14 -5.36 1.64
N LEU A 19 6.57 -6.51 1.10
CA LEU A 19 6.94 -7.70 1.88
C LEU A 19 8.47 -7.81 1.92
N ILE A 20 9.04 -7.86 3.12
CA ILE A 20 10.49 -8.02 3.31
C ILE A 20 10.81 -9.51 3.43
N LEU A 21 11.78 -10.00 2.64
CA LEU A 21 12.24 -11.39 2.68
C LEU A 21 13.70 -11.43 3.14
N SER A 22 13.98 -12.07 4.28
CA SER A 22 15.33 -12.06 4.86
C SER A 22 15.71 -13.40 5.47
N ALA A 23 16.99 -13.76 5.39
CA ALA A 23 17.55 -14.88 6.16
C ALA A 23 17.79 -14.51 7.63
N LEU A 24 17.68 -13.23 7.97
CA LEU A 24 17.92 -12.72 9.31
C LEU A 24 16.63 -12.86 10.12
N THR A 25 16.76 -13.59 11.23
CA THR A 25 15.64 -14.05 12.06
C THR A 25 15.54 -13.29 13.38
N SER A 26 16.46 -12.35 13.65
CA SER A 26 16.44 -11.55 14.86
C SER A 26 15.17 -10.69 14.92
N ILE A 27 14.62 -10.55 16.12
CA ILE A 27 13.41 -9.74 16.34
C ILE A 27 13.70 -8.28 16.00
N ASP A 28 14.88 -7.78 16.38
CA ASP A 28 15.26 -6.38 16.18
C ASP A 28 15.29 -5.99 14.71
N GLU A 29 15.78 -6.88 13.83
CA GLU A 29 15.79 -6.60 12.40
C GLU A 29 14.41 -6.65 11.77
N ARG A 30 13.58 -7.60 12.20
CA ARG A 30 12.17 -7.64 11.78
C ARG A 30 11.46 -6.35 12.18
N VAL A 31 11.65 -5.91 13.42
CA VAL A 31 11.07 -4.66 13.93
C VAL A 31 11.60 -3.45 13.16
N SER A 32 12.90 -3.41 12.87
CA SER A 32 13.53 -2.35 12.07
C SER A 32 12.94 -2.29 10.66
N GLY A 33 12.79 -3.44 9.99
CA GLY A 33 12.21 -3.52 8.66
C GLY A 33 10.76 -3.05 8.59
N LEU A 34 9.95 -3.45 9.58
CA LEU A 34 8.56 -3.01 9.67
C LEU A 34 8.46 -1.50 9.99
N ARG A 35 9.22 -1.01 10.97
CA ARG A 35 9.27 0.43 11.31
C ARG A 35 9.81 1.29 10.16
N GLY A 36 10.67 0.73 9.32
CA GLY A 36 11.17 1.37 8.10
C GLY A 36 10.15 1.53 6.97
N GLY A 37 8.90 1.09 7.19
CA GLY A 37 7.81 1.21 6.23
C GLY A 37 7.48 -0.10 5.50
N GLY A 38 7.95 -1.25 6.02
CA GLY A 38 7.57 -2.57 5.53
C GLY A 38 6.20 -2.95 6.07
N ASP A 39 5.36 -3.55 5.22
CA ASP A 39 3.99 -3.92 5.58
C ASP A 39 3.88 -5.34 6.13
N ASP A 40 4.85 -6.19 5.80
CA ASP A 40 5.00 -7.55 6.33
C ASP A 40 6.47 -8.01 6.19
N TYR A 41 6.83 -9.06 6.93
CA TYR A 41 8.18 -9.62 6.96
C TYR A 41 8.11 -11.15 6.99
N LEU A 42 8.86 -11.81 6.12
CA LEU A 42 8.92 -13.26 6.02
C LEU A 42 10.38 -13.75 6.05
N THR A 43 10.70 -14.55 7.05
CA THR A 43 12.03 -15.14 7.25
C THR A 43 12.27 -16.33 6.33
N LYS A 44 13.49 -16.48 5.81
CA LYS A 44 13.94 -17.66 5.07
C LYS A 44 14.47 -18.74 6.02
N PRO A 45 14.28 -20.03 5.72
CA PRO A 45 13.49 -20.56 4.59
C PRO A 45 11.98 -20.45 4.85
N PHE A 46 11.21 -20.28 3.78
CA PHE A 46 9.75 -20.19 3.83
C PHE A 46 9.11 -21.15 2.83
N ALA A 47 7.87 -21.55 3.09
CA ALA A 47 7.06 -22.27 2.12
C ALA A 47 6.53 -21.30 1.05
N PHE A 48 6.48 -21.75 -0.21
CA PHE A 48 5.92 -20.92 -1.29
C PHE A 48 4.45 -20.58 -1.05
N SER A 49 3.69 -21.50 -0.45
CA SER A 49 2.30 -21.26 -0.03
C SER A 49 2.17 -20.13 0.99
N GLU A 50 3.13 -20.00 1.92
CA GLU A 50 3.15 -18.90 2.88
C GLU A 50 3.44 -17.56 2.19
N LEU A 51 4.42 -17.53 1.29
CA LEU A 51 4.72 -16.34 0.49
C LEU A 51 3.49 -15.89 -0.30
N LEU A 52 2.82 -16.81 -0.99
CA LEU A 52 1.62 -16.51 -1.77
C LEU A 52 0.51 -15.93 -0.88
N ALA A 53 0.21 -16.58 0.25
CA ALA A 53 -0.82 -16.11 1.18
C ALA A 53 -0.53 -14.70 1.73
N ARG A 54 0.73 -14.39 2.03
CA ARG A 54 1.14 -13.05 2.50
C ARG A 54 1.00 -12.00 1.40
N CYS A 55 1.39 -12.31 0.18
CA CYS A 55 1.20 -11.43 -0.98
C CYS A 55 -0.29 -11.12 -1.22
N GLU A 56 -1.16 -12.13 -1.21
CA GLU A 56 -2.61 -11.94 -1.34
C GLU A 56 -3.19 -11.08 -0.22
N ALA A 57 -2.74 -11.29 1.03
CA ALA A 57 -3.16 -10.49 2.17
C ALA A 57 -2.74 -9.01 2.04
N LEU A 58 -1.53 -8.74 1.54
CA LEU A 58 -1.04 -7.39 1.26
C LEU A 58 -1.87 -6.68 0.18
N LEU A 59 -2.15 -7.37 -0.93
CA LEU A 59 -2.93 -6.82 -2.03
C LEU A 59 -4.37 -6.49 -1.61
N ARG A 60 -5.00 -7.36 -0.81
CA ARG A 60 -6.33 -7.14 -0.26
C ARG A 60 -6.39 -5.88 0.61
N ARG A 61 -5.41 -5.68 1.51
CA ARG A 61 -5.31 -4.44 2.33
C ARG A 61 -5.18 -3.19 1.47
N SER A 62 -4.36 -3.23 0.42
CA SER A 62 -4.18 -2.08 -0.48
C SER A 62 -5.41 -1.77 -1.33
N SER A 63 -6.22 -2.78 -1.64
CA SER A 63 -7.41 -2.62 -2.46
C SER A 63 -8.57 -2.05 -1.66
N ALA A 64 -8.70 -2.42 -0.38
CA ALA A 64 -9.66 -1.80 0.54
C ALA A 64 -9.45 -0.27 0.64
N ILE A 65 -8.20 0.19 0.68
CA ILE A 65 -7.85 1.63 0.70
C ILE A 65 -8.25 2.32 -0.62
N ARG A 66 -8.15 1.64 -1.77
CA ARG A 66 -8.55 2.19 -3.08
C ARG A 66 -10.05 2.21 -3.30
N GLU A 67 -10.76 1.23 -2.75
CA GLU A 67 -12.23 1.18 -2.84
C GLU A 67 -12.93 2.26 -2.01
N GLU A 68 -12.23 2.86 -1.04
CA GLU A 68 -12.76 3.93 -0.19
C GLU A 68 -12.82 5.28 -0.93
N THR A 69 -11.89 5.53 -1.87
CA THR A 69 -11.87 6.78 -2.66
C THR A 69 -12.68 6.63 -3.96
N GLN A 70 -14.01 6.53 -3.85
CA GLN A 70 -14.90 6.52 -5.03
C GLN A 70 -15.29 7.92 -5.51
N GLU A 71 -15.15 8.91 -4.63
CA GLU A 71 -15.41 10.32 -4.93
C GLU A 71 -14.22 11.18 -4.49
N LEU A 72 -13.83 12.13 -5.35
CA LEU A 72 -12.92 13.21 -4.98
C LEU A 72 -13.72 14.49 -4.80
N TRP A 73 -13.44 15.20 -3.71
CA TRP A 73 -14.08 16.47 -3.38
C TRP A 73 -13.02 17.57 -3.30
N ILE A 74 -13.29 18.70 -3.95
CA ILE A 74 -12.52 19.94 -3.78
C ILE A 74 -13.48 21.13 -3.83
N ALA A 75 -13.68 21.77 -2.67
CA ALA A 75 -14.73 22.77 -2.49
C ALA A 75 -16.11 22.24 -2.96
N ASP A 76 -16.69 22.86 -3.98
CA ASP A 76 -17.98 22.49 -4.57
C ASP A 76 -17.86 21.52 -5.75
N LEU A 77 -16.63 21.10 -6.14
CA LEU A 77 -16.39 20.12 -7.19
C LEU A 77 -16.38 18.70 -6.60
N ARG A 78 -17.25 17.85 -7.13
CA ARG A 78 -17.28 16.41 -6.89
C ARG A 78 -16.90 15.67 -8.17
N LEU A 79 -16.02 14.67 -8.06
CA LEU A 79 -15.67 13.76 -9.14
C LEU A 79 -15.94 12.32 -8.69
N ASP A 80 -16.89 11.65 -9.33
CA ASP A 80 -17.11 10.21 -9.17
C ASP A 80 -16.11 9.46 -10.07
N LEU A 81 -15.13 8.81 -9.45
CA LEU A 81 -14.06 8.09 -10.13
C LEU A 81 -14.54 6.79 -10.79
N ARG A 82 -15.68 6.24 -10.36
CA ARG A 82 -16.27 5.03 -10.93
C ARG A 82 -17.03 5.34 -12.21
N SER A 83 -17.90 6.35 -12.19
CA SER A 83 -18.68 6.76 -13.37
C SER A 83 -17.95 7.74 -14.28
N ARG A 84 -16.79 8.27 -13.85
CA ARG A 84 -16.01 9.32 -14.53
C ARG A 84 -16.84 10.59 -14.78
N LYS A 85 -17.77 10.89 -13.87
CA LYS A 85 -18.64 12.08 -13.93
C LYS A 85 -18.14 13.11 -12.93
N ALA A 86 -18.19 14.37 -13.33
CA ALA A 86 -17.91 15.50 -12.44
C ALA A 86 -19.15 16.38 -12.33
N ASP A 87 -19.37 16.94 -11.15
CA ASP A 87 -20.33 18.03 -10.94
C ASP A 87 -19.72 19.12 -10.07
N ARG A 88 -20.13 20.36 -10.31
CA ARG A 88 -19.77 21.50 -9.47
C ARG A 88 -21.04 22.14 -8.93
N ALA A 89 -21.14 22.24 -7.62
CA ALA A 89 -22.34 22.70 -6.93
C ALA A 89 -23.60 21.96 -7.42
N GLY A 90 -23.49 20.65 -7.67
CA GLY A 90 -24.58 19.80 -8.18
C GLY A 90 -24.88 19.96 -9.68
N LYS A 91 -24.15 20.80 -10.41
CA LYS A 91 -24.28 20.94 -11.87
C LYS A 91 -23.23 20.10 -12.58
N ALA A 92 -23.68 19.14 -13.39
CA ALA A 92 -22.80 18.28 -14.17
C ALA A 92 -21.84 19.11 -15.05
N ILE A 93 -20.56 18.72 -15.04
CA ILE A 93 -19.54 19.21 -15.95
C ILE A 93 -19.48 18.20 -17.10
N ASN A 94 -19.92 18.62 -18.28
CA ASN A 94 -19.87 17.84 -19.51
C ASN A 94 -18.56 18.06 -20.26
#